data_AF-A0A3P9ICI1-F1
#
_entry.id   AF-A0A3P9ICI1-F1
#
_cell.length_a   1.000
_cell.length_b   1.000
_cell.length_c   1.000
_cell.angle_alpha   90.00
_cell.angle_beta   90.00
_cell.angle_gamma   90.00
#
_symmetry.space_group_name_H-M   'P 1'
#
loop_
_entity.id
_entity.type
_entity.pdbx_description
1 polymer ?
#
loop_
_entity_poly.entity_id
_entity_poly.type
_entity_poly.pdbx_seq_one_letter_code
_entity_poly.pdbx_strand_id
1 'polypeptide(L)'
;MSPAVLMNLLRCGRVSVSRHGALSARSSPDTSTPSGGSTRFDPDNSGRPLTWDSFGIWDDRIEEPILLPSSIKYGRPIPQVSLSRVGSTSVVGLRKQNEDRLRIARFHDSLLYFAVFDGHGGSYVADYCQTYMEKFIRNALEEDDDLEKVLKKAFLDVDKALHTHLCLFNDASFLTAGTTATVAMLRDSHELVVGSVGDSRAVLCRKGRAKKLTKDHTPDRKDERQRSGGFVTWNSVGQANVNGRLAMTRSIGDFHLKSIGVIAEPETERLNIHHTSDSFLALTTDGINFLLSDQEICDIISQCHDPTEAADVIAQQALQYGSEDNATIVIVPLGAWGKHKSSTAIYSMSRNFASSGRWA
;
A
#
# COMPACT_ATOMS: atom_id res chain seq x y z
N MET A 1 70.59 18.50 -12.81
CA MET A 1 71.17 17.20 -13.21
C MET A 1 70.01 16.27 -13.52
N SER A 2 69.48 16.36 -14.74
CA SER A 2 69.80 15.51 -15.90
C SER A 2 69.12 14.14 -15.84
N PRO A 3 68.05 13.94 -16.63
CA PRO A 3 67.50 12.63 -16.96
C PRO A 3 68.24 12.06 -18.18
N ALA A 4 68.91 10.93 -17.99
CA ALA A 4 69.56 10.09 -19.01
C ALA A 4 70.00 8.82 -18.24
N VAL A 5 69.86 7.56 -18.63
CA VAL A 5 69.69 6.86 -19.89
C VAL A 5 69.24 5.44 -19.51
N LEU A 6 68.19 4.91 -20.15
CA LEU A 6 68.24 3.53 -20.66
C LEU A 6 67.30 3.40 -21.87
N MET A 7 67.87 3.75 -23.03
CA MET A 7 67.39 3.47 -24.38
C MET A 7 67.60 1.99 -24.73
N ASN A 8 66.65 1.36 -25.44
CA ASN A 8 66.82 0.86 -26.82
C ASN A 8 65.69 -0.13 -27.23
N LEU A 9 64.85 0.30 -28.18
CA LEU A 9 64.74 -0.18 -29.59
C LEU A 9 63.80 -1.39 -29.79
N LEU A 10 62.57 -1.19 -30.27
CA LEU A 10 62.14 -1.14 -31.70
C LEU A 10 62.47 -2.41 -32.52
N ARG A 11 61.44 -3.21 -32.90
CA ARG A 11 61.05 -3.49 -34.31
C ARG A 11 59.98 -4.59 -34.49
N CYS A 12 59.08 -4.32 -35.45
CA CYS A 12 58.22 -5.22 -36.24
C CYS A 12 57.11 -6.01 -35.52
N GLY A 13 55.88 -6.12 -36.02
CA GLY A 13 55.32 -5.70 -37.30
C GLY A 13 53.79 -5.81 -37.32
N ARG A 14 53.19 -5.01 -38.20
CA ARG A 14 51.78 -5.06 -38.61
C ARG A 14 51.51 -6.36 -39.37
N VAL A 15 50.38 -7.02 -39.09
CA VAL A 15 49.63 -7.75 -40.13
C VAL A 15 48.14 -7.49 -39.94
N SER A 16 47.59 -6.76 -40.90
CA SER A 16 46.18 -6.69 -41.25
C SER A 16 45.78 -7.96 -42.03
N VAL A 17 44.62 -8.53 -41.74
CA VAL A 17 43.89 -9.34 -42.73
C VAL A 17 42.49 -8.78 -42.88
N SER A 18 42.31 -8.03 -43.96
CA SER A 18 41.03 -7.84 -44.64
C SER A 18 40.79 -9.06 -45.52
N ARG A 19 39.55 -9.56 -45.53
CA ARG A 19 38.96 -10.11 -46.76
C ARG A 19 37.49 -9.71 -46.86
N HIS A 20 37.23 -8.89 -47.87
CA HIS A 20 35.95 -8.69 -48.51
C HIS A 20 35.37 -10.00 -49.05
N GLY A 21 34.03 -10.04 -49.19
CA GLY A 21 33.43 -10.80 -50.27
C GLY A 21 31.96 -11.17 -50.11
N ALA A 22 31.11 -10.40 -50.81
CA ALA A 22 29.93 -10.85 -51.56
C ALA A 22 28.56 -11.01 -50.85
N LEU A 23 27.68 -10.13 -51.33
CA LEU A 23 26.23 -10.21 -51.46
C LEU A 23 25.68 -11.63 -51.77
N SER A 24 24.56 -11.98 -51.13
CA SER A 24 23.43 -12.59 -51.84
C SER A 24 22.15 -12.35 -51.05
N ALA A 25 21.26 -11.54 -51.62
CA ALA A 25 19.84 -11.62 -51.33
C ALA A 25 19.35 -13.03 -51.67
N ARG A 26 18.52 -13.63 -50.81
CA ARG A 26 17.62 -14.70 -51.21
C ARG A 26 16.33 -14.61 -50.41
N SER A 27 15.30 -14.31 -51.17
CA SER A 27 13.89 -14.26 -50.86
C SER A 27 13.28 -15.66 -50.73
N SER A 28 12.42 -15.82 -49.70
CA SER A 28 11.22 -16.67 -49.65
C SER A 28 11.45 -18.22 -49.60
N PRO A 29 10.48 -19.05 -49.13
CA PRO A 29 9.06 -18.97 -49.48
C PRO A 29 8.07 -18.95 -48.30
N ASP A 30 6.96 -18.26 -48.57
CA ASP A 30 5.65 -18.65 -48.07
C ASP A 30 5.41 -20.14 -48.32
N THR A 31 5.12 -20.87 -47.25
CA THR A 31 4.44 -22.16 -47.34
C THR A 31 3.20 -22.08 -46.45
N SER A 32 2.11 -21.63 -47.07
CA SER A 32 0.77 -22.04 -46.67
C SER A 32 0.61 -23.52 -46.98
N THR A 33 0.24 -24.34 -45.99
CA THR A 33 -0.82 -25.37 -46.05
C THR A 33 -0.86 -26.20 -44.75
N PRO A 34 -2.01 -26.82 -44.44
CA PRO A 34 -2.59 -26.78 -43.11
C PRO A 34 -2.52 -28.13 -42.39
N SER A 35 -2.58 -28.14 -41.06
CA SER A 35 -3.22 -29.19 -40.26
C SER A 35 -2.81 -29.10 -38.80
N GLY A 36 -3.72 -29.50 -37.92
CA GLY A 36 -3.42 -29.88 -36.56
C GLY A 36 -3.81 -28.82 -35.55
N GLY A 37 -5.05 -28.94 -35.06
CA GLY A 37 -5.51 -28.17 -33.92
C GLY A 37 -4.54 -28.33 -32.74
N SER A 38 -3.86 -27.26 -32.39
CA SER A 38 -3.42 -27.05 -31.02
C SER A 38 -4.38 -26.03 -30.45
N THR A 39 -5.34 -26.52 -29.66
CA THR A 39 -6.05 -25.70 -28.69
C THR A 39 -5.00 -25.18 -27.72
N ARG A 40 -4.37 -24.05 -28.09
CA ARG A 40 -3.57 -23.28 -27.14
C ARG A 40 -4.52 -22.91 -26.02
N PHE A 41 -4.27 -23.45 -24.83
CA PHE A 41 -4.88 -22.96 -23.61
C PHE A 41 -4.46 -21.50 -23.46
N ASP A 42 -5.33 -20.58 -23.83
CA ASP A 42 -5.17 -19.14 -23.63
C ASP A 42 -6.11 -18.76 -22.47
N PRO A 43 -5.67 -18.93 -21.20
CA PRO A 43 -6.53 -18.74 -20.04
C PRO A 43 -7.05 -17.30 -19.90
N ASP A 44 -6.34 -16.33 -20.50
CA ASP A 44 -6.66 -14.90 -20.40
C ASP A 44 -7.15 -14.30 -21.73
N ASN A 45 -7.28 -15.11 -22.80
CA ASN A 45 -7.67 -14.71 -24.16
C ASN A 45 -6.92 -13.45 -24.68
N SER A 46 -5.68 -13.27 -24.22
CA SER A 46 -4.94 -12.01 -24.36
C SER A 46 -4.06 -11.99 -25.61
N GLY A 47 -3.98 -13.12 -26.33
CA GLY A 47 -3.14 -13.27 -27.52
C GLY A 47 -1.64 -13.18 -27.24
N ARG A 48 -1.23 -13.13 -25.97
CA ARG A 48 0.18 -13.10 -25.56
C ARG A 48 0.73 -14.53 -25.43
N PRO A 49 2.01 -14.77 -25.77
CA PRO A 49 2.63 -16.06 -25.52
C PRO A 49 2.54 -16.42 -24.03
N LEU A 50 2.19 -17.67 -23.72
CA LEU A 50 2.27 -18.21 -22.36
C LEU A 50 3.71 -18.04 -21.84
N THR A 51 3.86 -17.25 -20.79
CA THR A 51 5.15 -17.07 -20.09
C THR A 51 5.28 -18.10 -18.97
N TRP A 52 6.49 -18.36 -18.46
CA TRP A 52 6.68 -19.20 -17.26
C TRP A 52 5.86 -18.69 -16.06
N ASP A 53 5.63 -17.38 -15.98
CA ASP A 53 4.72 -16.74 -15.04
C ASP A 53 3.25 -17.22 -15.16
N SER A 54 2.81 -17.58 -16.37
CA SER A 54 1.46 -18.10 -16.64
C SER A 54 1.28 -19.54 -16.15
N PHE A 55 2.37 -20.29 -16.01
CA PHE A 55 2.37 -21.65 -15.47
C PHE A 55 2.51 -21.67 -13.95
N GLY A 56 2.58 -20.51 -13.29
CA GLY A 56 2.86 -20.44 -11.86
C GLY A 56 4.26 -20.95 -11.52
N ILE A 57 5.22 -20.82 -12.44
CA ILE A 57 6.65 -20.97 -12.16
C ILE A 57 7.14 -19.57 -11.86
N TRP A 58 6.93 -19.17 -10.61
CA TRP A 58 7.33 -17.89 -10.07
C TRP A 58 8.83 -17.96 -9.84
N ASP A 59 9.62 -17.31 -10.71
CA ASP A 59 10.95 -16.88 -10.26
C ASP A 59 10.68 -15.74 -9.28
N ASP A 60 10.68 -16.03 -7.97
CA ASP A 60 10.84 -15.04 -6.90
C ASP A 60 10.82 -15.64 -5.49
N ARG A 61 11.46 -14.91 -4.57
CA ARG A 61 11.77 -15.14 -3.15
C ARG A 61 10.65 -15.68 -2.21
N ILE A 62 9.45 -15.97 -2.73
CA ILE A 62 8.28 -16.41 -1.97
C ILE A 62 7.89 -17.84 -2.36
N GLU A 63 8.46 -18.82 -1.66
CA GLU A 63 8.11 -20.25 -1.73
C GLU A 63 6.83 -20.55 -0.91
N GLU A 64 5.74 -19.84 -1.17
CA GLU A 64 4.47 -20.12 -0.47
C GLU A 64 3.64 -21.18 -1.21
N PRO A 65 2.94 -22.07 -0.49
CA PRO A 65 2.15 -23.12 -1.12
C PRO A 65 0.97 -22.54 -1.91
N ILE A 66 0.60 -23.22 -2.98
CA ILE A 66 -0.58 -22.84 -3.78
C ILE A 66 -1.86 -23.23 -3.03
N LEU A 67 -2.77 -22.27 -2.86
CA LEU A 67 -4.10 -22.52 -2.33
C LEU A 67 -4.95 -23.22 -3.40
N LEU A 68 -4.98 -24.55 -3.37
CA LEU A 68 -5.72 -25.37 -4.33
C LEU A 68 -7.21 -25.00 -4.43
N PRO A 69 -7.98 -24.84 -3.32
CA PRO A 69 -9.40 -24.49 -3.41
C PRO A 69 -9.64 -23.16 -4.14
N SER A 70 -8.89 -22.12 -3.79
CA SER A 70 -8.94 -20.82 -4.48
C SER A 70 -8.50 -20.95 -5.93
N SER A 71 -7.43 -21.69 -6.19
CA SER A 71 -6.88 -21.84 -7.54
C SER A 71 -7.84 -22.55 -8.49
N ILE A 72 -8.55 -23.56 -8.00
CA ILE A 72 -9.61 -24.25 -8.74
C ILE A 72 -10.80 -23.32 -8.97
N LYS A 73 -11.24 -22.60 -7.92
CA LYS A 73 -12.38 -21.66 -7.98
C LYS A 73 -12.17 -20.54 -9.02
N TYR A 74 -10.96 -19.99 -9.10
CA TYR A 74 -10.65 -18.86 -9.97
C TYR A 74 -9.88 -19.26 -11.25
N GLY A 75 -9.60 -20.55 -11.45
CA GLY A 75 -8.96 -21.07 -12.67
C GLY A 75 -7.50 -20.66 -12.88
N ARG A 76 -6.78 -20.28 -11.80
CA ARG A 76 -5.38 -19.81 -11.88
C ARG A 76 -4.60 -20.12 -10.60
N PRO A 77 -3.27 -20.34 -10.66
CA PRO A 77 -2.47 -20.57 -9.47
C PRO A 77 -2.49 -19.36 -8.52
N ILE A 78 -3.00 -19.56 -7.31
CA ILE A 78 -3.05 -18.54 -6.25
C ILE A 78 -2.16 -18.98 -5.09
N PRO A 79 -1.03 -18.31 -4.84
CA PRO A 79 -0.19 -18.61 -3.68
C PRO A 79 -0.88 -18.17 -2.39
N GLN A 80 -0.58 -18.87 -1.29
CA GLN A 80 -1.01 -18.48 0.03
C GLN A 80 -0.27 -17.22 0.48
N VAL A 81 -1.00 -16.22 0.98
CA VAL A 81 -0.39 -15.09 1.68
C VAL A 81 -0.17 -15.48 3.15
N SER A 82 1.11 -15.66 3.54
CA SER A 82 1.47 -15.97 4.92
C SER A 82 1.60 -14.71 5.77
N LEU A 83 1.02 -14.74 6.98
CA LEU A 83 1.14 -13.66 7.96
C LEU A 83 2.55 -13.52 8.51
N SER A 84 3.36 -14.59 8.50
CA SER A 84 4.75 -14.54 9.00
C SER A 84 5.68 -13.69 8.15
N ARG A 85 5.30 -13.42 6.89
CA ARG A 85 6.07 -12.57 5.97
C ARG A 85 5.59 -11.13 5.95
N VAL A 86 4.50 -10.81 6.65
CA VAL A 86 4.00 -9.42 6.70
C VAL A 86 4.99 -8.59 7.49
N GLY A 87 5.49 -7.53 6.86
CA GLY A 87 6.34 -6.54 7.51
C GLY A 87 5.48 -5.47 8.16
N SER A 88 5.84 -5.03 9.35
CA SER A 88 5.16 -3.90 9.98
C SER A 88 6.09 -3.18 10.93
N THR A 89 5.99 -1.87 10.99
CA THR A 89 6.70 -1.06 11.97
C THR A 89 5.86 0.14 12.38
N SER A 90 6.08 0.62 13.60
CA SER A 90 5.44 1.83 14.13
C SER A 90 6.44 2.56 15.01
N VAL A 91 6.73 3.81 14.67
CA VAL A 91 7.69 4.66 15.39
C VAL A 91 7.01 5.93 15.89
N VAL A 92 7.43 6.39 17.07
CA VAL A 92 6.81 7.54 17.76
C VAL A 92 7.13 8.88 17.06
N GLY A 93 8.29 9.00 16.43
CA GLY A 93 8.78 10.28 15.92
C GLY A 93 9.13 11.26 17.05
N LEU A 94 8.81 12.55 16.87
CA LEU A 94 9.06 13.61 17.86
C LEU A 94 7.86 13.89 18.77
N ARG A 95 6.79 13.08 18.67
CA ARG A 95 5.63 13.16 19.56
C ARG A 95 5.96 12.64 20.96
N LYS A 96 5.16 13.06 21.95
CA LYS A 96 5.27 12.56 23.34
C LYS A 96 4.80 11.12 23.50
N GLN A 97 3.83 10.71 22.69
CA GLN A 97 3.19 9.41 22.74
C GLN A 97 2.97 8.90 21.32
N ASN A 98 2.98 7.58 21.15
CA ASN A 98 2.53 6.94 19.94
C ASN A 98 1.02 6.70 20.03
N GLU A 99 0.25 7.39 19.21
CA GLU A 99 -1.20 7.27 19.08
C GLU A 99 -1.59 6.33 17.93
N ASP A 100 -0.63 5.94 17.06
CA ASP A 100 -0.86 4.95 16.01
C ASP A 100 -1.02 3.54 16.58
N ARG A 101 -1.92 2.77 15.97
CA ARG A 101 -2.09 1.33 16.20
C ARG A 101 -2.16 0.59 14.87
N LEU A 102 -1.68 -0.64 14.88
CA LEU A 102 -1.83 -1.57 13.78
C LEU A 102 -2.36 -2.91 14.26
N ARG A 103 -3.02 -3.64 13.37
CA ARG A 103 -3.51 -4.99 13.64
C ARG A 103 -3.40 -5.86 12.39
N ILE A 104 -2.83 -7.04 12.58
CA ILE A 104 -2.70 -8.07 11.55
C ILE A 104 -3.28 -9.35 12.14
N ALA A 105 -4.27 -9.95 11.47
CA ALA A 105 -4.94 -11.14 11.97
C ALA A 105 -5.46 -12.03 10.83
N ARG A 106 -5.75 -13.28 11.17
CA ARG A 106 -6.47 -14.23 10.32
C ARG A 106 -7.84 -14.49 10.96
N PHE A 107 -8.92 -14.24 10.22
CA PHE A 107 -10.28 -14.52 10.72
C PHE A 107 -10.62 -16.00 10.60
N HIS A 108 -10.42 -16.56 9.41
CA HIS A 108 -10.54 -17.97 9.08
C HIS A 108 -9.49 -18.31 8.00
N ASP A 109 -9.38 -19.58 7.61
CA ASP A 109 -8.32 -20.07 6.71
C ASP A 109 -8.22 -19.29 5.38
N SER A 110 -9.35 -18.77 4.91
CA SER A 110 -9.45 -18.01 3.67
C SER A 110 -9.58 -16.49 3.84
N LEU A 111 -9.53 -15.91 5.04
CA LEU A 111 -9.70 -14.46 5.21
C LEU A 111 -8.67 -13.85 6.14
N LEU A 112 -7.86 -12.96 5.57
CA LEU A 112 -6.87 -12.17 6.28
C LEU A 112 -7.37 -10.75 6.50
N TYR A 113 -6.92 -10.14 7.59
CA TYR A 113 -7.28 -8.81 8.04
C TYR A 113 -6.02 -8.01 8.38
N PHE A 114 -5.95 -6.80 7.84
CA PHE A 114 -4.87 -5.84 8.07
C PHE A 114 -5.48 -4.48 8.36
N ALA A 115 -5.01 -3.79 9.38
CA ALA A 115 -5.51 -2.47 9.71
C ALA A 115 -4.44 -1.56 10.29
N VAL A 116 -4.58 -0.26 10.01
CA VAL A 116 -3.87 0.83 10.67
C VAL A 116 -4.89 1.85 11.18
N PHE A 117 -4.62 2.40 12.36
CA PHE A 117 -5.43 3.38 13.06
C PHE A 117 -4.51 4.49 13.53
N ASP A 118 -4.67 5.68 12.99
CA ASP A 118 -3.90 6.88 13.37
C ASP A 118 -4.75 7.67 14.37
N GLY A 119 -4.33 7.73 15.63
CA GLY A 119 -5.10 8.31 16.72
C GLY A 119 -4.79 9.79 16.93
N HIS A 120 -5.79 10.56 17.34
CA HIS A 120 -5.59 11.96 17.72
C HIS A 120 -6.42 12.33 18.96
N GLY A 121 -5.90 13.27 19.76
CA GLY A 121 -6.55 13.71 20.98
C GLY A 121 -6.51 12.65 22.11
N GLY A 122 -5.53 11.75 22.06
CA GLY A 122 -5.38 10.59 22.94
C GLY A 122 -5.41 9.28 22.14
N SER A 123 -4.59 8.31 22.52
CA SER A 123 -4.54 7.00 21.85
C SER A 123 -5.77 6.12 22.08
N TYR A 124 -6.67 6.51 22.99
CA TYR A 124 -7.77 5.69 23.47
C TYR A 124 -8.69 5.16 22.35
N VAL A 125 -9.04 6.02 21.39
CA VAL A 125 -9.95 5.63 20.30
C VAL A 125 -9.26 4.66 19.33
N ALA A 126 -7.97 4.87 19.05
CA ALA A 126 -7.16 3.94 18.27
C ALA A 126 -6.99 2.60 19.00
N ASP A 127 -6.74 2.61 20.32
CA ASP A 127 -6.67 1.42 21.19
C ASP A 127 -7.99 0.62 21.16
N TYR A 128 -9.13 1.32 21.23
CA TYR A 128 -10.46 0.71 21.14
C TYR A 128 -10.68 0.05 19.77
N CYS A 129 -10.34 0.74 18.68
CA CYS A 129 -10.45 0.20 17.32
C CYS A 129 -9.54 -1.02 17.14
N GLN A 130 -8.30 -0.96 17.58
CA GLN A 130 -7.36 -2.09 17.52
C GLN A 130 -7.90 -3.32 18.26
N THR A 131 -8.57 -3.12 19.40
CA THR A 131 -9.07 -4.20 20.26
C THR A 131 -10.38 -4.80 19.75
N TYR A 132 -11.32 -3.96 19.31
CA TYR A 132 -12.69 -4.40 19.05
C TYR A 132 -13.07 -4.50 17.57
N MET A 133 -12.37 -3.84 16.65
CA MET A 133 -12.73 -3.85 15.22
C MET A 133 -12.82 -5.27 14.66
N GLU A 134 -11.89 -6.15 15.02
CA GLU A 134 -11.91 -7.57 14.66
C GLU A 134 -13.21 -8.26 15.09
N LYS A 135 -13.71 -7.99 16.31
CA LYS A 135 -14.97 -8.56 16.80
C LYS A 135 -16.17 -8.07 15.99
N PHE A 136 -16.25 -6.78 15.69
CA PHE A 136 -17.37 -6.22 14.93
C PHE A 136 -17.39 -6.73 13.49
N ILE A 137 -16.22 -6.91 12.86
CA ILE A 137 -16.14 -7.50 11.54
C ILE A 137 -16.58 -8.97 11.56
N ARG A 138 -16.15 -9.75 12.56
CA ARG A 138 -16.60 -11.15 12.71
C ARG A 138 -18.12 -11.25 12.86
N ASN A 139 -18.72 -10.42 13.69
CA ASN A 139 -20.18 -10.38 13.85
C ASN A 139 -20.88 -9.97 12.55
N ALA A 140 -20.34 -9.00 11.81
CA ALA A 140 -20.92 -8.57 10.54
C ALA A 140 -20.80 -9.65 9.44
N LEU A 141 -19.73 -10.47 9.46
CA LEU A 141 -19.55 -11.62 8.56
C LEU A 141 -20.56 -12.76 8.82
N GLU A 142 -21.16 -12.84 10.00
CA GLU A 142 -22.24 -13.80 10.29
C GLU A 142 -23.56 -13.41 9.60
N GLU A 143 -23.72 -12.14 9.24
CA GLU A 143 -24.95 -11.60 8.67
C GLU A 143 -24.90 -11.37 7.16
N ASP A 144 -23.76 -10.93 6.62
CA ASP A 144 -23.57 -10.67 5.19
C ASP A 144 -22.21 -11.24 4.72
N ASP A 145 -22.20 -11.81 3.52
CA ASP A 145 -20.97 -12.33 2.90
C ASP A 145 -20.25 -11.26 2.05
N ASP A 146 -20.93 -10.17 1.70
CA ASP A 146 -20.35 -9.07 0.95
C ASP A 146 -19.43 -8.21 1.85
N LEU A 147 -18.12 -8.37 1.62
CA LEU A 147 -17.08 -7.70 2.41
C LEU A 147 -17.21 -6.17 2.44
N GLU A 148 -17.73 -5.53 1.39
CA GLU A 148 -17.91 -4.08 1.39
C GLU A 148 -19.00 -3.66 2.38
N LYS A 149 -20.11 -4.40 2.44
CA LYS A 149 -21.18 -4.15 3.40
C LYS A 149 -20.76 -4.51 4.82
N VAL A 150 -20.03 -5.60 4.98
CA VAL A 150 -19.44 -6.03 6.26
C VAL A 150 -18.57 -4.91 6.83
N LEU A 151 -17.67 -4.33 6.04
CA LEU A 151 -16.82 -3.22 6.49
C LEU A 151 -17.62 -1.97 6.83
N LYS A 152 -18.58 -1.56 5.98
CA LYS A 152 -19.44 -0.41 6.26
C LYS A 152 -20.20 -0.57 7.57
N LYS A 153 -20.79 -1.76 7.78
CA LYS A 153 -21.51 -2.07 9.01
C LYS A 153 -20.57 -2.07 10.23
N ALA A 154 -19.42 -2.73 10.13
CA ALA A 154 -18.45 -2.83 11.22
C ALA A 154 -17.95 -1.45 11.67
N PHE A 155 -17.64 -0.54 10.73
CA PHE A 155 -17.21 0.83 11.06
C PHE A 155 -18.29 1.60 11.80
N LEU A 156 -19.54 1.54 11.33
CA LEU A 156 -20.67 2.21 11.97
C LEU A 156 -21.00 1.62 13.35
N ASP A 157 -20.90 0.31 13.52
CA ASP A 157 -21.20 -0.36 14.78
C ASP A 157 -20.09 -0.16 15.82
N VAL A 158 -18.82 -0.14 15.41
CA VAL A 158 -17.69 0.26 16.27
C VAL A 158 -17.87 1.69 16.78
N ASP A 159 -18.21 2.64 15.90
CA ASP A 159 -18.38 4.05 16.27
C ASP A 159 -19.55 4.25 17.26
N LYS A 160 -20.69 3.56 17.02
CA LYS A 160 -21.84 3.57 17.96
C LYS A 160 -21.50 2.93 19.31
N ALA A 161 -20.80 1.80 19.30
CA ALA A 161 -20.39 1.12 20.51
C ALA A 161 -19.39 1.96 21.31
N LEU A 162 -18.44 2.60 20.64
CA LEU A 162 -17.50 3.55 21.24
C LEU A 162 -18.24 4.74 21.85
N HIS A 163 -19.22 5.32 21.15
CA HIS A 163 -20.03 6.42 21.69
C HIS A 163 -20.70 6.03 23.01
N THR A 164 -21.36 4.87 23.01
CA THR A 164 -22.03 4.33 24.19
C THR A 164 -21.04 4.08 25.33
N HIS A 165 -19.86 3.54 25.00
CA HIS A 165 -18.80 3.30 25.96
C HIS A 165 -18.33 4.61 26.59
N LEU A 166 -17.98 5.63 25.80
CA LEU A 166 -17.49 6.91 26.29
C LEU A 166 -18.51 7.68 27.14
N CYS A 167 -19.80 7.62 26.79
CA CYS A 167 -20.86 8.25 27.59
C CYS A 167 -20.92 7.71 29.02
N LEU A 168 -20.47 6.48 29.27
CA LEU A 168 -20.44 5.90 30.62
C LEU A 168 -19.27 6.41 31.48
N PHE A 169 -18.15 6.82 30.87
CA PHE A 169 -16.96 7.27 31.61
C PHE A 169 -17.03 8.74 32.05
N ASN A 170 -18.01 9.52 31.54
CA ASN A 170 -18.28 10.91 31.92
C ASN A 170 -17.06 11.87 31.85
N ASP A 171 -16.08 11.56 31.01
CA ASP A 171 -14.92 12.43 30.76
C ASP A 171 -15.03 13.03 29.36
N ALA A 172 -15.23 14.34 29.33
CA ALA A 172 -15.45 15.11 28.10
C ALA A 172 -14.20 15.15 27.20
N SER A 173 -13.01 14.86 27.72
CA SER A 173 -11.78 14.86 26.93
C SER A 173 -11.82 13.81 25.81
N PHE A 174 -12.33 12.60 26.10
CA PHE A 174 -12.45 11.51 25.13
C PHE A 174 -13.47 11.78 24.02
N LEU A 175 -14.43 12.69 24.21
CA LEU A 175 -15.38 13.09 23.16
C LEU A 175 -14.71 13.87 22.02
N THR A 176 -13.52 14.39 22.27
CA THR A 176 -12.69 15.08 21.28
C THR A 176 -11.56 14.23 20.70
N ALA A 177 -11.41 13.00 21.19
CA ALA A 177 -10.49 12.02 20.64
C ALA A 177 -11.12 11.34 19.43
N GLY A 178 -10.28 10.95 18.49
CA GLY A 178 -10.70 10.24 17.30
C GLY A 178 -9.57 9.42 16.72
N THR A 179 -9.88 8.68 15.65
CA THR A 179 -8.87 7.96 14.90
C THR A 179 -9.28 7.82 13.44
N THR A 180 -8.29 7.78 12.56
CA THR A 180 -8.45 7.22 11.22
C THR A 180 -8.60 5.70 11.32
N ALA A 181 -9.19 5.09 10.30
CA ALA A 181 -9.20 3.64 10.21
C ALA A 181 -9.06 3.26 8.75
N THR A 182 -7.99 2.55 8.41
CA THR A 182 -7.83 1.91 7.10
C THR A 182 -7.72 0.42 7.31
N VAL A 183 -8.72 -0.31 6.83
CA VAL A 183 -8.87 -1.76 7.00
C VAL A 183 -8.85 -2.43 5.64
N ALA A 184 -7.99 -3.43 5.47
CA ALA A 184 -7.92 -4.28 4.30
C ALA A 184 -8.27 -5.73 4.67
N MET A 185 -9.20 -6.31 3.91
CA MET A 185 -9.61 -7.71 4.02
C MET A 185 -9.24 -8.45 2.74
N LEU A 186 -8.47 -9.53 2.87
CA LEU A 186 -8.05 -10.35 1.74
C LEU A 186 -8.65 -11.75 1.85
N ARG A 187 -9.64 -12.04 0.99
CA ARG A 187 -10.34 -13.32 0.90
C ARG A 187 -9.75 -14.21 -0.18
N ASP A 188 -9.57 -15.48 0.13
CA ASP A 188 -9.03 -16.53 -0.73
C ASP A 188 -7.64 -16.20 -1.31
N SER A 189 -6.88 -15.29 -0.67
CA SER A 189 -5.68 -14.62 -1.23
C SER A 189 -5.92 -13.87 -2.55
N HIS A 190 -7.17 -13.70 -2.98
CA HIS A 190 -7.51 -13.22 -4.32
C HIS A 190 -8.36 -11.95 -4.32
N GLU A 191 -9.41 -11.91 -3.50
CA GLU A 191 -10.33 -10.78 -3.42
C GLU A 191 -9.88 -9.84 -2.29
N LEU A 192 -9.48 -8.62 -2.65
CA LEU A 192 -9.09 -7.57 -1.72
C LEU A 192 -10.19 -6.52 -1.63
N VAL A 193 -10.63 -6.23 -0.42
CA VAL A 193 -11.51 -5.10 -0.11
C VAL A 193 -10.85 -4.21 0.93
N VAL A 194 -10.77 -2.93 0.63
CA VAL A 194 -10.25 -1.91 1.53
C VAL A 194 -11.37 -0.96 1.91
N GLY A 195 -11.54 -0.70 3.21
CA GLY A 195 -12.43 0.33 3.74
C GLY A 195 -11.63 1.36 4.53
N SER A 196 -11.89 2.65 4.31
CA SER A 196 -11.15 3.71 5.01
C SER A 196 -12.01 4.91 5.45
N VAL A 197 -11.64 5.49 6.58
CA VAL A 197 -12.02 6.84 7.03
C VAL A 197 -10.76 7.59 7.49
N GLY A 198 -10.68 8.88 7.21
CA GLY A 198 -9.50 9.71 7.48
C GLY A 198 -8.54 9.78 6.29
N ASP A 199 -7.25 9.95 6.57
CA ASP A 199 -6.14 10.19 5.63
C ASP A 199 -4.98 9.18 5.74
N SER A 200 -5.13 8.15 6.58
CA SER A 200 -4.36 6.91 6.42
C SER A 200 -4.65 6.27 5.06
N ARG A 201 -3.62 5.68 4.44
CA ARG A 201 -3.67 5.23 3.05
C ARG A 201 -3.44 3.73 2.92
N ALA A 202 -4.04 3.18 1.88
CA ALA A 202 -3.71 1.87 1.31
C ALA A 202 -3.26 2.02 -0.15
N VAL A 203 -2.13 1.40 -0.49
CA VAL A 203 -1.51 1.44 -1.82
C VAL A 203 -1.13 0.02 -2.25
N LEU A 204 -1.55 -0.36 -3.47
CA LEU A 204 -1.15 -1.60 -4.12
C LEU A 204 -0.03 -1.34 -5.13
N CYS A 205 1.09 -2.07 -5.03
CA CYS A 205 2.12 -2.03 -6.06
C CYS A 205 1.82 -3.05 -7.16
N ARG A 206 1.48 -2.55 -8.35
CA ARG A 206 1.20 -3.37 -9.55
C ARG A 206 2.21 -3.02 -10.64
N LYS A 207 3.03 -4.00 -11.05
CA LYS A 207 4.09 -3.84 -12.07
C LYS A 207 5.06 -2.69 -11.73
N GLY A 208 5.40 -2.54 -10.45
CA GLY A 208 6.29 -1.48 -9.95
C GLY A 208 5.65 -0.09 -9.87
N ARG A 209 4.34 0.05 -10.10
CA ARG A 209 3.63 1.33 -9.98
C ARG A 209 2.65 1.33 -8.83
N ALA A 210 2.59 2.45 -8.12
CA ALA A 210 1.63 2.67 -7.05
C ALA A 210 0.21 2.84 -7.61
N LYS A 211 -0.71 1.96 -7.18
CA LYS A 211 -2.15 2.13 -7.34
C LYS A 211 -2.76 2.45 -5.99
N LYS A 212 -3.20 3.70 -5.80
CA LYS A 212 -3.89 4.15 -4.59
C LYS A 212 -5.26 3.47 -4.49
N LEU A 213 -5.58 2.92 -3.32
CA LEU A 213 -6.85 2.22 -3.03
C LEU A 213 -7.80 3.01 -2.11
N THR A 214 -7.34 4.17 -1.65
CA THR A 214 -8.01 5.02 -0.67
C THR A 214 -7.97 6.46 -1.16
N LYS A 215 -8.91 7.29 -0.70
CA LYS A 215 -8.92 8.72 -1.01
C LYS A 215 -9.01 9.47 0.30
N ASP A 216 -8.00 10.29 0.57
CA ASP A 216 -7.91 11.07 1.80
C ASP A 216 -9.19 11.91 1.97
N HIS A 217 -9.80 11.79 3.15
CA HIS A 217 -11.03 12.49 3.50
C HIS A 217 -10.68 13.86 4.07
N THR A 218 -10.29 14.79 3.20
CA THR A 218 -9.89 16.15 3.60
C THR A 218 -10.97 17.19 3.24
N PRO A 219 -11.01 18.34 3.95
CA PRO A 219 -11.95 19.42 3.62
C PRO A 219 -11.75 20.05 2.24
N ASP A 220 -10.61 19.79 1.58
CA ASP A 220 -10.36 20.25 0.21
C ASP A 220 -11.14 19.44 -0.84
N ARG A 221 -11.58 18.23 -0.49
CA ARG A 221 -12.39 17.38 -1.38
C ARG A 221 -13.79 17.98 -1.52
N LYS A 222 -14.22 18.24 -2.76
CA LYS A 222 -15.46 18.99 -3.04
C LYS A 222 -16.72 18.33 -2.48
N ASP A 223 -16.80 17.02 -2.58
CA ASP A 223 -17.90 16.21 -2.06
C ASP A 223 -17.93 16.22 -0.52
N GLU A 224 -16.77 16.07 0.12
CA GLU A 224 -16.65 16.12 1.59
C GLU A 224 -16.97 17.51 2.13
N ARG A 225 -16.50 18.56 1.45
CA ARG A 225 -16.79 19.95 1.79
C ARG A 225 -18.28 20.28 1.67
N GLN A 226 -18.95 19.73 0.65
CA GLN A 226 -20.39 19.92 0.47
C GLN A 226 -21.18 19.19 1.56
N ARG A 227 -20.66 18.06 2.05
CA ARG A 227 -21.27 17.24 3.10
C ARG A 227 -21.05 17.81 4.50
N SER A 228 -19.86 18.33 4.78
CA SER A 228 -19.57 19.01 6.04
C SER A 228 -20.33 20.33 6.08
N GLY A 229 -21.34 20.44 6.94
CA GLY A 229 -22.07 21.69 7.18
C GLY A 229 -21.26 22.70 8.01
N GLY A 230 -20.06 22.32 8.47
CA GLY A 230 -19.15 23.16 9.23
C GLY A 230 -18.41 24.19 8.39
N PHE A 231 -17.81 25.15 9.08
CA PHE A 231 -16.93 26.13 8.45
C PHE A 231 -15.54 25.51 8.27
N VAL A 232 -15.03 25.53 7.05
CA VAL A 232 -13.63 25.20 6.78
C VAL A 232 -12.81 26.45 7.04
N THR A 233 -11.88 26.37 7.98
CA THR A 233 -10.91 27.44 8.26
C THR A 233 -9.52 26.98 7.86
N TRP A 234 -8.70 27.91 7.38
CA TRP A 234 -7.31 27.64 7.05
C TRP A 234 -6.43 28.09 8.21
N ASN A 235 -5.50 27.25 8.63
CA ASN A 235 -4.46 27.67 9.56
C ASN A 235 -3.43 28.57 8.85
N SER A 236 -2.48 29.10 9.62
CA SER A 236 -1.36 29.93 9.14
C SER A 236 -0.48 29.25 8.07
N VAL A 237 -0.56 27.92 7.95
CA VAL A 237 0.21 27.08 7.02
C VAL A 237 -0.64 26.69 5.79
N GLY A 238 -1.89 27.18 5.70
CA GLY A 238 -2.78 26.91 4.57
C GLY A 238 -3.46 25.54 4.60
N GLN A 239 -3.44 24.82 5.73
CA GLN A 239 -4.18 23.56 5.88
C GLN A 239 -5.63 23.83 6.26
N ALA A 240 -6.53 23.15 5.55
CA ALA A 240 -7.96 23.26 5.74
C ALA A 240 -8.42 22.38 6.92
N ASN A 241 -9.05 23.00 7.92
CA ASN A 241 -9.56 22.33 9.11
C ASN A 241 -11.08 22.51 9.21
N VAL A 242 -11.80 21.44 9.54
CA VAL A 242 -13.22 21.47 9.90
C VAL A 242 -13.37 22.16 11.25
N ASN A 243 -14.14 23.25 11.29
CA ASN A 243 -14.35 24.12 12.46
C ASN A 243 -13.04 24.53 13.16
N GLY A 244 -11.93 24.63 12.41
CA GLY A 244 -10.62 24.99 12.94
C GLY A 244 -9.94 23.95 13.81
N ARG A 245 -10.49 22.72 13.91
CA ARG A 245 -9.96 21.69 14.81
C ARG A 245 -9.46 20.43 14.11
N LEU A 246 -10.23 19.87 13.19
CA LEU A 246 -9.93 18.57 12.60
C LEU A 246 -9.53 18.70 11.12
N ALA A 247 -8.38 18.12 10.74
CA ALA A 247 -7.86 18.17 9.38
C ALA A 247 -8.55 17.16 8.42
N MET A 248 -9.45 16.32 8.93
CA MET A 248 -10.17 15.29 8.19
C MET A 248 -11.70 15.42 8.35
N THR A 249 -12.44 14.91 7.36
CA THR A 249 -13.91 14.99 7.27
C THR A 249 -14.61 13.68 7.62
N ARG A 250 -13.85 12.60 7.86
CA ARG A 250 -14.33 11.31 8.35
C ARG A 250 -13.38 10.74 9.37
N SER A 251 -13.92 10.15 10.43
CA SER A 251 -13.15 9.53 11.51
C SER A 251 -14.06 8.63 12.34
N ILE A 252 -13.46 7.70 13.08
CA ILE A 252 -14.14 7.03 14.21
C ILE A 252 -13.88 7.87 15.46
N GLY A 253 -14.91 8.10 16.28
CA GLY A 253 -14.84 9.05 17.39
C GLY A 253 -15.18 10.48 16.97
N ASP A 254 -14.50 11.48 17.50
CA ASP A 254 -14.80 12.91 17.25
C ASP A 254 -16.28 13.25 17.42
N PHE A 255 -16.91 12.76 18.49
CA PHE A 255 -18.37 12.84 18.67
C PHE A 255 -18.90 14.27 18.68
N HIS A 256 -18.08 15.23 19.11
CA HIS A 256 -18.40 16.65 19.04
C HIS A 256 -18.54 17.21 17.61
N LEU A 257 -17.95 16.56 16.59
CA LEU A 257 -17.99 16.97 15.18
C LEU A 257 -18.93 16.11 14.32
N LYS A 258 -19.46 14.99 14.85
CA LYS A 258 -20.38 14.12 14.13
C LYS A 258 -21.64 14.86 13.67
N SER A 259 -22.14 15.83 14.45
CA SER A 259 -23.28 16.71 14.09
C SER A 259 -22.98 17.70 12.96
N ILE A 260 -21.71 18.04 12.76
CA ILE A 260 -21.23 19.02 11.78
C ILE A 260 -20.91 18.35 10.43
N GLY A 261 -20.94 17.02 10.40
CA GLY A 261 -20.70 16.22 9.20
C GLY A 261 -19.37 15.45 9.22
N VAL A 262 -18.75 15.18 10.36
CA VAL A 262 -17.64 14.21 10.44
C VAL A 262 -18.20 12.81 10.65
N ILE A 263 -18.30 11.99 9.61
CA ILE A 263 -18.97 10.67 9.67
C ILE A 263 -17.97 9.52 9.84
N ALA A 264 -18.46 8.39 10.35
CA ALA A 264 -17.70 7.14 10.45
C ALA A 264 -17.95 6.16 9.29
N GLU A 265 -18.78 6.53 8.29
CA GLU A 265 -19.04 5.68 7.13
C GLU A 265 -17.82 5.61 6.20
N PRO A 266 -17.24 4.42 5.97
CA PRO A 266 -16.04 4.27 5.17
C PRO A 266 -16.32 4.34 3.66
N GLU A 267 -15.34 4.83 2.92
CA GLU A 267 -15.24 4.55 1.49
C GLU A 267 -14.60 3.18 1.28
N THR A 268 -15.20 2.37 0.42
CA THR A 268 -14.73 1.03 0.10
C THR A 268 -14.20 0.96 -1.34
N GLU A 269 -13.10 0.23 -1.55
CA GLU A 269 -12.63 -0.19 -2.86
C GLU A 269 -12.44 -1.70 -2.88
N ARG A 270 -13.05 -2.36 -3.87
CA ARG A 270 -12.92 -3.79 -4.13
C ARG A 270 -12.08 -4.03 -5.38
N LEU A 271 -11.13 -4.97 -5.30
CA LEU A 271 -10.33 -5.40 -6.43
C LEU A 271 -9.85 -6.86 -6.32
N ASN A 272 -9.54 -7.45 -7.46
CA ASN A 272 -8.90 -8.76 -7.51
C ASN A 272 -7.38 -8.62 -7.61
N ILE A 273 -6.67 -9.37 -6.78
CA ILE A 273 -5.23 -9.50 -6.78
C ILE A 273 -4.81 -10.34 -7.98
N HIS A 274 -3.90 -9.80 -8.76
CA HIS A 274 -3.21 -10.48 -9.84
C HIS A 274 -1.81 -10.79 -9.37
N HIS A 275 -1.64 -11.94 -8.72
CA HIS A 275 -0.35 -12.29 -8.12
C HIS A 275 0.80 -12.18 -9.13
N THR A 276 0.61 -12.45 -10.43
CA THR A 276 1.66 -12.33 -11.46
C THR A 276 2.20 -10.91 -11.66
N SER A 277 1.43 -9.89 -11.28
CA SER A 277 1.78 -8.47 -11.44
C SER A 277 1.80 -7.67 -10.15
N ASP A 278 1.12 -8.15 -9.11
CA ASP A 278 0.92 -7.45 -7.85
C ASP A 278 2.00 -7.89 -6.86
N SER A 279 2.83 -6.95 -6.46
CA SER A 279 4.02 -7.21 -5.65
C SER A 279 3.73 -7.15 -4.15
N PHE A 280 2.97 -6.14 -3.71
CA PHE A 280 2.59 -5.96 -2.30
C PHE A 280 1.43 -4.99 -2.13
N LEU A 281 0.78 -5.07 -0.98
CA LEU A 281 -0.13 -4.06 -0.44
C LEU A 281 0.58 -3.35 0.73
N ALA A 282 0.56 -2.02 0.75
CA ALA A 282 1.10 -1.21 1.85
C ALA A 282 -0.03 -0.38 2.48
N LEU A 283 -0.11 -0.38 3.81
CA LEU A 283 -0.96 0.52 4.60
C LEU A 283 -0.06 1.50 5.37
N THR A 284 -0.35 2.79 5.35
CA THR A 284 0.50 3.84 5.94
C THR A 284 -0.30 4.94 6.64
N THR A 285 0.22 5.44 7.76
CA THR A 285 -0.32 6.62 8.47
C THR A 285 0.24 7.94 7.94
N ASP A 286 -0.31 9.07 8.41
CA ASP A 286 -0.05 10.39 7.82
C ASP A 286 1.41 10.85 7.98
N GLY A 287 2.09 10.42 9.05
CA GLY A 287 3.51 10.69 9.30
C GLY A 287 4.46 10.15 8.24
N ILE A 288 4.02 9.17 7.44
CA ILE A 288 4.74 8.71 6.24
C ILE A 288 4.22 9.45 5.00
N ASN A 289 2.89 9.55 4.87
CA ASN A 289 2.21 10.05 3.68
C ASN A 289 2.46 11.53 3.39
N PHE A 290 2.84 12.33 4.39
CA PHE A 290 3.18 13.75 4.21
C PHE A 290 4.54 13.97 3.57
N LEU A 291 5.49 13.05 3.74
CA LEU A 291 6.85 13.21 3.23
C LEU A 291 7.11 12.35 1.99
N LEU A 292 6.58 11.14 1.97
CA LEU A 292 6.75 10.21 0.86
C LEU A 292 5.49 10.14 0.02
N SER A 293 5.63 10.26 -1.30
CA SER A 293 4.56 9.93 -2.24
C SER A 293 4.31 8.43 -2.28
N ASP A 294 3.10 8.06 -2.71
CA ASP A 294 2.71 6.66 -2.91
C ASP A 294 3.69 5.91 -3.84
N GLN A 295 4.26 6.58 -4.84
CA GLN A 295 5.25 5.98 -5.75
C GLN A 295 6.63 5.84 -5.09
N GLU A 296 7.09 6.85 -4.33
CA GLU A 296 8.35 6.75 -3.56
C GLU A 296 8.28 5.58 -2.57
N ILE A 297 7.15 5.44 -1.85
CA ILE A 297 6.89 4.29 -0.96
C ILE A 297 7.05 2.98 -1.74
N CYS A 298 6.45 2.86 -2.93
CA CYS A 298 6.56 1.65 -3.73
C CYS A 298 8.00 1.38 -4.22
N ASP A 299 8.72 2.43 -4.61
CA ASP A 299 10.10 2.31 -5.08
C ASP A 299 11.06 1.85 -3.97
N ILE A 300 10.88 2.36 -2.75
CA ILE A 300 11.67 1.96 -1.57
C ILE A 300 11.41 0.48 -1.23
N ILE A 301 10.13 0.07 -1.13
CA ILE A 301 9.76 -1.32 -0.81
C ILE A 301 10.33 -2.29 -1.84
N SER A 302 10.26 -1.94 -3.13
CA SER A 302 10.79 -2.77 -4.21
C SER A 302 12.32 -2.96 -4.19
N GLN A 303 13.06 -2.11 -3.48
CA GLN A 303 14.53 -2.21 -3.33
C GLN A 303 14.95 -3.13 -2.18
N CYS A 304 14.09 -3.32 -1.18
CA CYS A 304 14.38 -4.12 0.00
C CYS A 304 14.34 -5.63 -0.28
N HIS A 305 14.99 -6.41 0.59
CA HIS A 305 14.95 -7.85 0.47
C HIS A 305 13.62 -8.40 1.01
N ASP A 306 13.29 -7.96 2.23
CA ASP A 306 12.18 -8.46 3.03
C ASP A 306 11.16 -7.37 3.35
N PRO A 307 9.86 -7.71 3.51
CA PRO A 307 8.83 -6.75 3.91
C PRO A 307 9.11 -6.10 5.27
N THR A 308 9.70 -6.84 6.22
CA THR A 308 10.04 -6.30 7.56
C THR A 308 11.14 -5.24 7.46
N GLU A 309 12.20 -5.52 6.70
CA GLU A 309 13.25 -4.54 6.40
C GLU A 309 12.66 -3.31 5.70
N ALA A 310 11.79 -3.53 4.70
CA ALA A 310 11.13 -2.44 3.98
C ALA A 310 10.30 -1.53 4.90
N ALA A 311 9.59 -2.11 5.87
CA ALA A 311 8.80 -1.36 6.84
C ALA A 311 9.69 -0.46 7.71
N ASP A 312 10.81 -1.01 8.22
CA ASP A 312 11.77 -0.27 9.03
C ASP A 312 12.47 0.84 8.24
N VAL A 313 12.91 0.54 7.00
CA VAL A 313 13.57 1.51 6.13
C VAL A 313 12.65 2.70 5.81
N ILE A 314 11.37 2.45 5.50
CA ILE A 314 10.42 3.53 5.21
C ILE A 314 10.19 4.40 6.44
N ALA A 315 9.95 3.80 7.60
CA ALA A 315 9.72 4.57 8.82
C ALA A 315 10.96 5.42 9.17
N GLN A 316 12.17 4.86 9.05
CA GLN A 316 13.41 5.60 9.26
C GLN A 316 13.59 6.72 8.22
N GLN A 317 13.27 6.49 6.96
CA GLN A 317 13.35 7.52 5.92
C GLN A 317 12.37 8.66 6.16
N ALA A 318 11.15 8.36 6.60
CA ALA A 318 10.19 9.39 7.01
C ALA A 318 10.77 10.25 8.14
N LEU A 319 11.36 9.64 9.18
CA LEU A 319 12.03 10.38 10.26
C LEU A 319 13.22 11.21 9.75
N GLN A 320 14.04 10.67 8.84
CA GLN A 320 15.17 11.39 8.24
C GLN A 320 14.74 12.58 7.39
N TYR A 321 13.58 12.50 6.72
CA TYR A 321 12.99 13.61 5.96
C TYR A 321 12.30 14.65 6.87
N GLY A 322 12.37 14.46 8.19
CA GLY A 322 11.85 15.40 9.17
C GLY A 322 10.42 15.11 9.59
N SER A 323 9.97 13.85 9.55
CA SER A 323 8.65 13.51 10.10
C SER A 323 8.68 13.68 11.61
N GLU A 324 7.80 14.53 12.11
CA GLU A 324 7.64 14.76 13.54
C GLU A 324 6.52 13.91 14.13
N ASP A 325 5.68 13.32 13.27
CA ASP A 325 4.51 12.56 13.67
C ASP A 325 4.82 11.09 13.97
N ASN A 326 3.81 10.39 14.49
CA ASN A 326 3.84 8.94 14.51
C ASN A 326 3.88 8.40 13.06
N ALA A 327 4.71 7.40 12.81
CA ALA A 327 4.88 6.84 11.48
C ALA A 327 4.71 5.32 11.56
N THR A 328 3.64 4.82 10.94
CA THR A 328 3.27 3.42 10.97
C THR A 328 3.03 2.89 9.56
N ILE A 329 3.58 1.71 9.28
CA ILE A 329 3.41 1.00 8.01
C ILE A 329 3.18 -0.49 8.22
N VAL A 330 2.31 -1.07 7.38
CA VAL A 330 2.11 -2.52 7.23
C VAL A 330 2.29 -2.88 5.76
N ILE A 331 3.16 -3.86 5.48
CA ILE A 331 3.50 -4.33 4.13
C ILE A 331 3.13 -5.81 4.02
N VAL A 332 2.14 -6.09 3.17
CA VAL A 332 1.67 -7.45 2.88
C VAL A 332 2.28 -7.89 1.55
N PRO A 333 3.22 -8.86 1.55
CA PRO A 333 3.81 -9.36 0.31
C PRO A 333 2.80 -10.17 -0.50
N LEU A 334 2.81 -9.98 -1.82
CA LEU A 334 1.99 -10.70 -2.78
C LEU A 334 2.89 -11.49 -3.75
N GLY A 335 2.29 -12.15 -4.74
CA GLY A 335 3.01 -13.13 -5.54
C GLY A 335 4.16 -12.57 -6.38
N ALA A 336 4.08 -11.32 -6.86
CA ALA A 336 5.14 -10.70 -7.66
C ALA A 336 6.14 -9.92 -6.79
N TRP A 337 6.30 -10.27 -5.51
CA TRP A 337 7.31 -9.67 -4.65
C TRP A 337 8.71 -9.97 -5.16
N GLY A 338 9.36 -8.94 -5.71
CA GLY A 338 10.73 -9.00 -6.17
C GLY A 338 10.93 -8.99 -7.68
N LYS A 339 9.90 -9.30 -8.49
CA LYS A 339 9.93 -9.22 -9.96
C LYS A 339 10.23 -7.83 -10.47
N HIS A 340 9.58 -6.85 -9.83
CA HIS A 340 9.56 -5.47 -10.28
C HIS A 340 10.45 -4.61 -9.38
N LYS A 341 11.77 -4.71 -9.60
CA LYS A 341 12.73 -3.77 -9.03
C LYS A 341 12.63 -2.45 -9.80
N SER A 342 12.38 -1.36 -9.08
CA SER A 342 12.44 -0.02 -9.66
C SER A 342 13.88 0.28 -10.05
N SER A 343 14.14 0.50 -11.34
CA SER A 343 15.48 0.83 -11.87
C SER A 343 15.84 2.30 -11.68
N THR A 344 14.92 3.12 -11.17
CA THR A 344 15.07 4.59 -11.15
C THR A 344 14.88 5.09 -9.73
N ALA A 345 15.98 5.37 -9.04
CA ALA A 345 15.94 6.04 -7.75
C ALA A 345 15.65 7.54 -7.97
N ILE A 346 14.38 7.92 -8.06
CA ILE A 346 13.98 9.33 -8.11
C ILE A 346 13.89 9.84 -6.68
N TYR A 347 15.02 10.28 -6.11
CA TYR A 347 15.04 11.01 -4.85
C TYR A 347 14.61 12.46 -5.09
N SER A 348 13.37 12.81 -4.76
CA SER A 348 12.88 14.19 -4.86
C SER A 348 13.25 14.99 -3.61
N MET A 349 14.50 15.47 -3.53
CA MET A 349 14.96 16.33 -2.41
C MET A 349 14.22 17.69 -2.34
N SER A 350 13.40 18.04 -3.33
CA SER A 350 12.73 19.33 -3.45
C SER A 350 11.42 19.47 -2.66
N ARG A 351 10.90 18.41 -2.01
CA ARG A 351 9.61 18.48 -1.28
C ARG A 351 9.73 18.96 0.17
N ASN A 352 10.96 18.97 0.72
CA ASN A 352 11.26 19.28 2.13
C ASN A 352 10.92 20.71 2.59
N PHE A 353 10.48 21.61 1.72
CA PHE A 353 10.16 23.00 2.10
C PHE A 353 8.66 23.29 2.27
N ALA A 354 7.77 22.46 1.72
CA ALA A 354 6.32 22.71 1.81
C ALA A 354 5.66 21.99 2.99
N SER A 355 6.19 20.83 3.40
CA SER A 355 5.68 20.04 4.53
C SER A 355 6.31 20.41 5.88
N SER A 356 7.53 20.96 5.88
CA SER A 356 8.27 21.38 7.08
C SER A 356 7.81 22.72 7.66
N GLY A 357 6.75 23.32 7.11
CA GLY A 357 6.17 24.58 7.60
C GLY A 357 5.16 24.41 8.73
N ARG A 358 4.89 23.17 9.18
CA ARG A 358 4.19 22.94 10.46
C ARG A 358 5.12 23.41 11.58
N TRP A 359 4.59 24.17 12.55
CA TRP A 359 5.23 24.73 13.76
C TRP A 359 5.73 26.19 13.69
N ALA A 360 4.79 27.11 13.87
CA ALA A 360 4.69 27.87 15.11
C ALA A 360 3.25 27.84 15.61
#